data_AF-A0A089PBV9-F1
#
_entry.id   AF-A0A089PBV9-F1
#
_cell.length_a   1.000
_cell.length_b   1.000
_cell.length_c   1.000
_cell.angle_alpha   90.00
_cell.angle_beta   90.00
_cell.angle_gamma   90.00
#
_symmetry.space_group_name_H-M   'P 1'
#
loop_
_entity.id
_entity.type
_entity.pdbx_description
1 polymer ?
#
loop_
_entity_poly.entity_id
_entity_poly.type
_entity_poly.pdbx_seq_one_letter_code
_entity_poly.pdbx_strand_id
1 'polypeptide(L)' 'MPLVVQRKEHGDAKRLYSEVIDSIKNGNPRLLELTCEKVEDKRITFLVSEITAVQIYEKTSSSTSKRPGFSLQN' A
#
# COMPACT_ATOMS: atom_id res chain seq x y z
N MET A 1 -7.09 -8.12 6.12
CA MET A 1 -5.93 -7.61 6.88
C MET A 1 -5.19 -6.61 6.00
N PRO A 2 -4.93 -5.37 6.43
CA PRO A 2 -4.26 -4.36 5.59
C PRO A 2 -2.74 -4.55 5.55
N LEU A 3 -2.16 -4.40 4.36
CA LEU A 3 -0.72 -4.32 4.16
C LEU A 3 -0.32 -2.84 4.05
N VAL A 4 0.73 -2.43 4.77
CA VAL A 4 1.20 -1.05 4.78
C VAL A 4 2.65 -1.01 4.30
N VAL A 5 2.88 -0.21 3.26
CA VAL A 5 4.19 0.11 2.71
C VAL A 5 4.46 1.58 2.93
N GLN A 6 5.63 1.90 3.48
CA GLN A 6 6.07 3.29 3.70
C GLN A 6 7.20 3.65 2.73
N ARG A 7 7.09 4.85 2.16
CA ARG A 7 8.12 5.52 1.36
C ARG A 7 8.56 6.79 2.07
N LYS A 8 9.81 7.21 1.85
CA LYS A 8 10.34 8.50 2.33
C LYS A 8 9.79 9.64 1.50
N GLU A 9 9.82 9.51 0.18
CA GLU A 9 9.39 10.54 -0.76
C GLU A 9 7.94 10.36 -1.20
N HIS A 10 7.19 11.47 -1.27
CA HIS A 10 5.80 11.47 -1.74
C HIS A 10 5.68 11.02 -3.20
N GLY A 11 6.66 11.37 -4.02
CA GLY A 11 6.74 10.94 -5.42
C GLY A 11 6.79 9.43 -5.56
N ASP A 12 7.57 8.76 -4.71
CA ASP A 12 7.72 7.30 -4.74
C ASP A 12 6.47 6.59 -4.23
N ALA A 13 5.78 7.17 -3.24
CA ALA A 13 4.49 6.68 -2.79
C ALA A 13 3.43 6.76 -3.91
N LYS A 14 3.38 7.86 -4.66
CA LYS A 14 2.47 8.01 -5.81
C LYS A 14 2.80 7.06 -6.96
N ARG A 15 4.08 6.88 -7.29
CA ARG A 15 4.53 5.93 -8.33
C ARG A 15 4.09 4.52 -7.98
N LEU A 16 4.32 4.09 -6.74
CA LEU A 16 3.89 2.78 -6.24
C LEU A 16 2.36 2.63 -6.30
N TYR A 17 1.62 3.66 -5.89
CA TYR A 17 0.15 3.63 -5.97
C TYR A 17 -0.33 3.39 -7.40
N SER A 18 0.19 4.15 -8.38
CA SER A 18 -0.16 3.97 -9.78
C SER A 18 0.19 2.57 -10.30
N GLU A 19 1.38 2.06 -9.98
CA GLU A 19 1.80 0.71 -10.36
C GLU A 19 0.83 -0.37 -9.85
N VAL A 20 0.39 -0.27 -8.60
CA VAL A 20 -0.58 -1.23 -8.02
C VAL A 20 -1.93 -1.10 -8.72
N ILE A 21 -2.44 0.11 -8.94
CA ILE A 21 -3.72 0.34 -9.63
C ILE A 21 -3.68 -0.21 -11.07
N ASP A 22 -2.60 0.04 -11.80
CA ASP A 22 -2.44 -0.48 -13.16
C ASP A 22 -2.33 -2.01 -13.17
N SER A 23 -1.67 -2.59 -12.17
CA SER A 23 -1.65 -4.05 -11.96
C SER A 23 -3.05 -4.63 -11.81
N ILE A 24 -3.90 -3.99 -11.01
CA ILE A 24 -5.28 -4.42 -10.76
C ILE A 24 -6.11 -4.31 -12.05
N LYS A 25 -6.00 -3.17 -12.76
CA LYS A 25 -6.75 -2.91 -14.01
C LYS A 25 -6.41 -3.90 -15.11
N ASN A 26 -5.17 -4.37 -15.17
CA ASN A 26 -4.74 -5.35 -16.17
C ASN A 26 -5.41 -6.72 -16.00
N GLY A 27 -6.08 -7.00 -14.87
CA GLY A 27 -6.93 -8.17 -14.67
C GLY A 27 -6.22 -9.53 -14.60
N ASN A 28 -4.91 -9.58 -14.84
CA ASN A 28 -4.14 -10.81 -14.82
C ASN A 28 -3.67 -11.15 -13.39
N PRO A 29 -4.01 -12.34 -12.85
CA PRO A 29 -3.51 -12.77 -11.55
C PRO A 29 -1.98 -12.93 -11.62
N ARG A 30 -1.29 -12.03 -10.92
CA ARG A 30 0.17 -12.02 -10.81
C ARG A 30 0.59 -11.76 -9.37
N LEU A 31 1.76 -12.27 -9.00
CA LEU A 31 2.40 -11.88 -7.75
C LEU A 31 3.06 -10.51 -7.93
N LEU A 32 2.90 -9.64 -6.93
CA LEU A 32 3.63 -8.38 -6.82
C LEU A 32 4.43 -8.40 -5.51
N GLU A 33 5.73 -8.13 -5.59
CA GLU A 33 6.61 -8.00 -4.45
C GLU A 33 6.94 -6.53 -4.21
N LEU A 34 6.71 -6.05 -2.99
CA LEU A 34 7.00 -4.70 -2.54
C LEU A 34 8.04 -4.69 -1.42
N THR A 35 8.95 -3.72 -1.47
CA THR A 35 9.92 -3.46 -0.39
C THR A 35 9.43 -2.34 0.53
N CYS A 36 9.95 -2.28 1.75
CA CYS A 36 9.70 -1.19 2.72
C CYS A 36 11.00 -0.48 3.07
N GLU A 37 11.12 0.82 2.77
CA GLU A 37 12.35 1.59 3.03
C GLU A 37 12.63 1.82 4.52
N LYS A 38 11.62 1.69 5.38
CA LYS A 38 11.78 1.85 6.82
C LYS A 38 12.38 0.60 7.49
N VAL A 39 12.31 -0.56 6.83
CA VAL A 39 12.79 -1.83 7.36
C VAL A 39 13.53 -2.53 6.21
N GLU A 40 14.86 -2.37 6.17
CA GLU A 40 15.72 -2.69 5.02
C GLU A 40 15.51 -4.11 4.43
N ASP A 41 15.06 -5.08 5.23
CA ASP A 41 14.82 -6.46 4.78
C ASP A 41 13.35 -6.86 4.67
N LYS A 42 12.42 -5.92 4.86
CA LYS A 42 10.98 -6.24 4.78
C LYS A 42 10.52 -6.24 3.33
N ARG A 43 10.27 -7.45 2.82
CA ARG A 43 9.56 -7.71 1.56
C ARG A 43 8.13 -8.17 1.85
N ILE A 44 7.20 -7.75 1.00
CA ILE A 44 5.80 -8.12 1.07
C ILE A 44 5.39 -8.61 -0.31
N THR A 45 4.96 -9.86 -0.40
CA THR A 45 4.48 -10.45 -1.64
C THR A 45 2.99 -10.78 -1.52
N PHE A 46 2.21 -10.41 -2.53
CA PHE A 46 0.78 -10.67 -2.57
C PHE A 46 0.30 -10.95 -3.99
N LEU A 47 -0.81 -11.67 -4.09
CA LEU A 47 -1.51 -11.88 -5.35
C LEU A 47 -2.37 -10.65 -5.66
N VAL A 48 -2.19 -10.06 -6.84
CA VAL A 48 -2.88 -8.82 -7.23
C VAL A 48 -4.40 -8.97 -7.23
N SER A 49 -4.92 -10.17 -7.54
CA SER A 49 -6.37 -10.44 -7.54
C SER A 49 -7.02 -10.39 -6.16
N GLU A 50 -6.25 -10.44 -5.08
CA GLU A 50 -6.76 -10.39 -3.70
C GLU A 50 -6.85 -8.95 -3.14
N ILE A 51 -6.47 -7.94 -3.93
CA ILE A 51 -6.49 -6.54 -3.50
C ILE A 51 -7.90 -5.97 -3.66
N THR A 52 -8.58 -5.72 -2.55
CA THR A 52 -9.91 -5.11 -2.55
C THR A 52 -9.88 -3.60 -2.75
N ALA A 53 -8.89 -2.92 -2.15
CA ALA A 53 -8.76 -1.47 -2.20
C ALA A 53 -7.31 -1.02 -1.93
N VAL A 54 -6.96 0.16 -2.45
CA VAL A 54 -5.65 0.79 -2.24
C VAL A 54 -5.86 2.25 -1.84
N GLN A 55 -5.10 2.70 -0.85
CA GLN A 55 -5.13 4.08 -0.38
C GLN A 55 -3.71 4.60 -0.16
N ILE A 56 -3.48 5.86 -0.49
CA ILE A 56 -2.28 6.63 -0.14
C ILE A 56 -2.65 7.73 0.85
N TYR A 57 -1.79 7.98 1.84
CA TYR A 57 -1.94 9.06 2.79
C TYR A 57 -0.57 9.53 3.26
N GLU A 58 -0.50 10.81 3.65
CA GLU A 58 0.69 11.38 4.25
C GLU A 58 0.60 11.26 5.78
N LYS A 59 1.70 10.86 6.44
CA LYS A 59 1.76 10.89 7.90
C LYS A 59 1.97 12.34 8.34
N THR A 60 0.88 13.04 8.62
CA THR A 60 0.94 14.31 9.33
C THR A 60 1.24 14.06 10.81
N SER A 61 2.07 14.90 11.41
CA SER A 61 2.59 14.77 12.79
C SER A 61 1.53 14.93 13.89
N SER A 62 0.25 15.11 13.55
CA SER A 62 -0.84 15.17 14.52
C SER A 62 -1.27 13.75 14.92
N SER A 63 -0.93 13.41 16.16
CA SER A 63 -1.20 12.20 16.93
C SER A 63 -2.66 11.70 16.89
N THR A 64 -3.12 11.17 15.76
CA THR A 64 -4.37 10.42 15.69
C THR A 64 -4.03 8.94 15.55
N SER A 65 -4.28 8.18 16.60
CA SER A 65 -4.08 6.72 16.69
C SER A 65 -4.92 5.90 15.70
N LYS A 66 -5.70 6.56 14.82
CA LYS A 66 -6.48 5.93 13.77
C LYS A 66 -5.63 5.82 12.52
N ARG A 67 -5.18 4.60 12.19
CA ARG A 67 -4.62 4.34 10.85
C ARG A 67 -5.69 4.70 9.82
N PRO A 68 -5.40 5.58 8.86
CA PRO A 68 -6.32 5.83 7.75
C PRO A 68 -6.57 4.52 6.99
N GLY A 69 -7.82 4.31 6.62
CA GLY A 69 -8.31 3.09 5.98
C GLY A 69 -9.82 2.93 6.13
N PHE A 70 -10.38 1.96 5.43
CA PHE A 70 -11.73 1.47 5.69
C PHE A 70 -11.73 0.74 7.04
N SER A 71 -12.43 1.28 8.02
CA SER A 71 -12.69 0.56 9.27
C SER A 71 -14.02 -0.18 9.12
N LEU A 72 -14.02 -1.46 9.51
CA LEU A 72 -15.27 -2.15 9.79
C LEU A 72 -15.80 -1.53 11.08
N GLN A 73 -16.64 -0.51 10.96
CA GLN A 73 -17.42 0.00 12.07
C GLN A 73 -18.58 -0.98 12.25
N ASN A 74 -18.41 -1.92 13.19
CA ASN A 74 -19.54 -2.65 13.77
C ASN A 74 -20.13 -1.81 14.90
#